data_AF-A0A2M7S839-F1
#
_entry.id   AF-A0A2M7S839-F1
#
_cell.length_a   1.000
_cell.length_b   1.000
_cell.length_c   1.000
_cell.angle_alpha   90.00
_cell.angle_beta   90.00
_cell.angle_gamma   90.00
#
_symmetry.space_group_name_H-M   'P 1'
#
loop_
_entity.id
_entity.type
_entity.pdbx_description
1 polymer ?
#
loop_
_entity_poly.entity_id
_entity_poly.type
_entity_poly.pdbx_seq_one_letter_code
_entity_poly.pdbx_strand_id
1 'polypeptide(L)'
;MKDFPVGKGSPQLIPPHGGYRGLQSYQMSEIIFDATAVFCRRFIDCRSRTNDQMVQAARSGKQNIAEGSMASGTSKKTELKLVGVARASLEELLLDFQDYLRQHGLALWVKDHPKAVEIRKLCYKANRSYTTYRTYFEEGPPELAANALICLVHQANYLLDRQLKALEKEFLKEGGFTERLYRARSEARNNRKKTY
;
A
#
# COMPACT_ATOMS: atom_id res chain seq x y z
N MET A 1 -13.99 -37.56 40.20
CA MET A 1 -13.99 -36.97 38.85
C MET A 1 -12.54 -36.82 38.42
N LYS A 2 -12.13 -37.44 37.31
CA LYS A 2 -10.77 -37.28 36.77
C LYS A 2 -10.79 -36.10 35.81
N ASP A 3 -9.99 -35.08 36.09
CA ASP A 3 -9.76 -33.95 35.20
C ASP A 3 -9.09 -34.44 33.92
N PHE A 4 -9.74 -34.19 32.78
CA PHE A 4 -9.14 -34.42 31.47
C PHE A 4 -8.18 -33.27 31.16
N PRO A 5 -6.93 -33.54 30.74
CA PRO A 5 -6.01 -32.48 30.35
C PRO A 5 -6.53 -31.82 29.06
N VAL A 6 -6.75 -30.50 29.14
CA VAL A 6 -7.04 -29.65 27.98
C VAL A 6 -5.89 -29.80 26.98
N GLY A 7 -6.17 -30.43 25.85
CA GLY A 7 -5.19 -30.64 24.79
C GLY A 7 -4.58 -29.31 24.34
N LYS A 8 -3.25 -29.27 24.19
CA LYS A 8 -2.53 -28.16 23.55
C LYS A 8 -3.26 -27.83 22.24
N GLY A 9 -3.79 -26.61 22.14
CA GLY A 9 -4.51 -26.14 20.97
C GLY A 9 -3.71 -26.43 19.70
N SER A 10 -4.41 -26.87 18.65
CA SER A 10 -3.83 -27.07 17.32
C SER A 10 -3.07 -25.81 16.90
N PRO A 11 -1.87 -25.93 16.31
CA PRO A 11 -1.12 -24.77 15.84
C PRO A 11 -2.02 -23.96 14.90
N GLN A 12 -2.24 -22.69 15.22
CA GLN A 12 -3.11 -21.80 14.46
C GLN A 12 -2.52 -21.64 13.06
N LEU A 13 -3.15 -22.32 12.10
CA LEU A 13 -2.57 -22.57 10.79
C LEU A 13 -2.58 -21.32 9.89
N ILE A 14 -3.62 -20.49 10.04
CA ILE A 14 -3.78 -19.22 9.33
C ILE A 14 -3.41 -18.10 10.31
N PRO A 15 -2.31 -17.35 10.07
CA PRO A 15 -1.95 -16.23 10.91
C PRO A 15 -2.96 -15.06 10.76
N PRO A 16 -2.98 -14.12 11.71
CA PRO A 16 -3.72 -12.86 11.54
C PRO A 16 -3.35 -12.17 10.23
N HIS A 17 -4.35 -11.69 9.49
CA HIS A 17 -4.21 -11.05 8.17
C HIS A 17 -5.32 -10.00 7.98
N GLY A 18 -5.21 -9.20 6.92
CA GLY A 18 -6.24 -8.18 6.59
C GLY A 18 -6.17 -6.88 7.40
N GLY A 19 -5.12 -6.67 8.18
CA GLY A 19 -4.87 -5.44 8.97
C GLY A 19 -4.46 -4.21 8.15
N TYR A 20 -4.77 -4.16 6.84
CA TYR A 20 -4.26 -3.15 5.92
C TYR A 20 -4.62 -1.70 6.30
N ARG A 21 -5.74 -1.48 6.99
CA ARG A 21 -6.14 -0.13 7.44
C ARG A 21 -5.14 0.51 8.40
N GLY A 22 -4.34 -0.30 9.09
CA GLY A 22 -3.24 0.16 9.95
C GLY A 22 -1.93 0.42 9.21
N LEU A 23 -1.83 0.04 7.92
CA LEU A 23 -0.61 0.25 7.14
C LEU A 23 -0.51 1.72 6.70
N GLN A 24 0.62 2.34 7.01
CA GLN A 24 0.90 3.70 6.56
C GLN A 24 0.91 3.82 5.03
N SER A 25 1.37 2.78 4.33
CA SER A 25 1.34 2.69 2.86
C SER A 25 -0.10 2.76 2.34
N TYR A 26 -1.02 1.98 2.93
CA TYR A 26 -2.44 2.02 2.56
C TYR A 26 -3.07 3.39 2.80
N GLN A 27 -2.88 3.95 3.99
CA GLN A 27 -3.44 5.26 4.35
C GLN A 27 -2.94 6.37 3.41
N MET A 28 -1.66 6.35 3.04
CA MET A 28 -1.12 7.32 2.06
C MET A 28 -1.69 7.09 0.66
N SER A 29 -1.77 5.84 0.20
CA SER A 29 -2.37 5.50 -1.10
C SER A 29 -3.86 5.85 -1.18
N GLU A 30 -4.59 5.80 -0.08
CA GLU A 30 -5.99 6.24 -0.01
C GLU A 30 -6.11 7.76 -0.18
N ILE A 31 -5.27 8.53 0.52
CA ILE A 31 -5.20 10.00 0.34
C ILE A 31 -4.85 10.36 -1.11
N ILE A 32 -3.88 9.65 -1.69
CA ILE A 32 -3.48 9.84 -3.09
C ILE A 32 -4.66 9.56 -4.01
N PHE A 33 -5.41 8.47 -3.81
CA PHE A 33 -6.58 8.16 -4.62
C PHE A 33 -7.63 9.29 -4.60
N ASP A 34 -7.99 9.78 -3.42
CA ASP A 34 -8.97 10.85 -3.28
C ASP A 34 -8.47 12.17 -3.89
N ALA A 35 -7.19 12.49 -3.68
CA ALA A 35 -6.54 13.67 -4.25
C ALA A 35 -6.42 13.61 -5.78
N THR A 36 -6.08 12.45 -6.34
CA THR A 36 -6.05 12.24 -7.80
C THR A 36 -7.44 12.40 -8.39
N ALA A 37 -8.49 11.85 -7.77
CA ALA A 37 -9.85 12.02 -8.25
C ALA A 37 -10.29 13.50 -8.29
N VAL A 38 -9.88 14.30 -7.29
CA VAL A 38 -10.13 15.74 -7.27
C VAL A 38 -9.29 16.48 -8.31
N PHE A 39 -8.00 16.15 -8.44
CA PHE A 39 -7.11 16.72 -9.46
C PHE A 39 -7.66 16.50 -10.87
N CYS A 40 -7.98 15.25 -11.21
CA CYS A 40 -8.52 14.88 -12.52
C CYS A 40 -9.84 15.60 -12.80
N ARG A 41 -10.75 15.71 -11.80
CA ARG A 41 -12.00 16.46 -11.95
C ARG A 41 -11.80 17.95 -12.25
N ARG A 42 -10.76 18.55 -11.67
CA ARG A 42 -10.52 20.01 -11.77
C ARG A 42 -9.71 20.38 -13.01
N PHE A 43 -8.76 19.55 -13.41
CA PHE A 43 -7.68 19.97 -14.30
C PHE A 43 -7.51 19.09 -15.54
N ILE A 44 -8.28 18.00 -15.65
CA ILE A 44 -8.21 17.08 -16.78
C ILE A 44 -9.61 16.95 -17.37
N ASP A 45 -9.72 16.98 -18.70
CA ASP A 45 -10.99 16.71 -19.38
C ASP A 45 -11.55 15.36 -18.92
N CYS A 46 -12.78 15.37 -18.43
CA CYS A 46 -13.47 14.19 -17.91
C CYS A 46 -13.74 13.12 -18.98
N ARG A 47 -13.65 13.48 -20.26
CA ARG A 47 -13.77 12.53 -21.39
C ARG A 47 -12.43 11.99 -21.87
N SER A 48 -11.32 12.51 -21.35
CA SER A 48 -9.99 12.08 -21.78
C SER A 48 -9.63 10.72 -21.20
N ARG A 49 -8.93 9.91 -22.00
CA ARG A 49 -8.37 8.63 -21.55
C ARG A 49 -7.39 8.80 -20.39
N THR A 50 -6.68 9.92 -20.34
CA THR A 50 -5.76 10.28 -19.25
C THR A 50 -6.47 10.37 -17.91
N ASN A 51 -7.69 10.94 -17.87
CA ASN A 51 -8.48 11.00 -16.64
C ASN A 51 -8.72 9.60 -16.05
N ASP A 52 -9.23 8.69 -16.89
CA ASP A 52 -9.50 7.30 -16.49
C ASP A 52 -8.23 6.58 -16.04
N GLN A 53 -7.12 6.75 -16.77
CA GLN A 53 -5.84 6.11 -16.47
C GLN A 53 -5.29 6.54 -15.12
N MET A 54 -5.24 7.84 -14.85
CA MET A 54 -4.72 8.36 -13.58
C MET A 54 -5.58 7.90 -12.39
N VAL A 55 -6.92 7.98 -12.51
CA VAL A 55 -7.83 7.53 -11.44
C VAL A 55 -7.69 6.02 -11.22
N GLN A 56 -7.55 5.22 -12.28
CA GLN A 56 -7.34 3.78 -12.15
C GLN A 56 -5.97 3.42 -11.56
N ALA A 57 -4.90 4.10 -11.95
CA ALA A 57 -3.56 3.88 -11.39
C ALA A 57 -3.57 4.14 -9.87
N ALA A 58 -4.18 5.25 -9.44
CA ALA A 58 -4.32 5.57 -8.03
C ALA A 58 -5.19 4.54 -7.28
N ARG A 59 -6.31 4.10 -7.89
CA ARG A 59 -7.19 3.05 -7.32
C ARG A 59 -6.46 1.72 -7.17
N SER A 60 -5.75 1.31 -8.21
CA SER A 60 -4.95 0.09 -8.27
C SER A 60 -3.91 0.07 -7.16
N GLY A 61 -3.22 1.21 -6.94
CA GLY A 61 -2.26 1.39 -5.86
C GLY A 61 -2.83 0.99 -4.49
N LYS A 62 -3.98 1.54 -4.08
CA LYS A 62 -4.57 1.21 -2.78
C LYS A 62 -5.21 -0.18 -2.72
N GLN A 63 -5.86 -0.64 -3.80
CA GLN A 63 -6.57 -1.91 -3.83
C GLN A 63 -5.61 -3.09 -3.69
N ASN A 64 -4.50 -3.07 -4.43
CA ASN A 64 -3.51 -4.14 -4.36
C ASN A 64 -2.86 -4.27 -2.97
N ILE A 65 -2.72 -3.17 -2.20
CA ILE A 65 -2.25 -3.24 -0.81
C ILE A 65 -3.27 -3.97 0.07
N ALA A 66 -4.56 -3.64 -0.07
CA ALA A 66 -5.63 -4.28 0.70
C ALA A 66 -5.75 -5.77 0.34
N GLU A 67 -5.82 -6.09 -0.95
CA GLU A 67 -5.89 -7.46 -1.46
C GLU A 67 -4.67 -8.29 -1.04
N GLY A 68 -3.46 -7.72 -1.13
CA GLY A 68 -2.23 -8.35 -0.67
C GLY A 68 -2.27 -8.70 0.81
N SER A 69 -2.69 -7.73 1.64
CA SER A 69 -2.84 -7.95 3.08
C SER A 69 -3.90 -8.99 3.43
N MET A 70 -5.01 -9.04 2.69
CA MET A 70 -6.05 -10.06 2.87
C MET A 70 -5.54 -11.46 2.48
N ALA A 71 -4.76 -11.56 1.41
CA ALA A 71 -4.19 -12.83 0.95
C ALA A 71 -3.03 -13.34 1.83
N SER A 72 -2.41 -12.48 2.65
CA SER A 72 -1.22 -12.81 3.45
C SER A 72 -1.35 -14.02 4.37
N GLY A 73 -2.57 -14.30 4.84
CA GLY A 73 -2.88 -15.45 5.69
C GLY A 73 -2.69 -16.80 4.99
N THR A 74 -2.86 -16.84 3.66
CA THR A 74 -2.84 -18.07 2.87
C THR A 74 -1.75 -18.08 1.81
N SER A 75 -1.26 -16.91 1.36
CA SER A 75 -0.21 -16.81 0.35
C SER A 75 0.65 -15.54 0.52
N LYS A 76 1.81 -15.70 1.15
CA LYS A 76 2.86 -14.67 1.23
C LYS A 76 3.43 -14.27 -0.14
N LYS A 77 3.47 -15.22 -1.08
CA LYS A 77 3.87 -14.95 -2.48
C LYS A 77 2.87 -14.01 -3.16
N THR A 78 1.58 -14.21 -2.93
CA THR A 78 0.53 -13.32 -3.47
C THR A 78 0.61 -11.95 -2.84
N GLU A 79 0.80 -11.87 -1.52
CA GLU A 79 1.02 -10.60 -0.81
C GLU A 79 2.19 -9.81 -1.42
N LEU A 80 3.37 -10.43 -1.56
CA LEU A 80 4.54 -9.82 -2.20
C LEU A 80 4.24 -9.30 -3.60
N LYS A 81 3.59 -10.14 -4.44
CA LYS A 81 3.25 -9.77 -5.80
C LYS A 81 2.32 -8.55 -5.84
N LEU A 82 1.25 -8.55 -5.06
CA LEU A 82 0.26 -7.47 -5.07
C LEU A 82 0.84 -6.16 -4.51
N VAL A 83 1.64 -6.22 -3.45
CA VAL A 83 2.36 -5.01 -2.97
C VAL A 83 3.32 -4.48 -4.04
N GLY A 84 3.95 -5.35 -4.83
CA GLY A 84 4.76 -4.96 -6.00
C GLY A 84 3.94 -4.28 -7.10
N VAL A 85 2.74 -4.80 -7.40
CA VAL A 85 1.80 -4.16 -8.36
C VAL A 85 1.36 -2.79 -7.84
N ALA A 86 1.05 -2.66 -6.55
CA ALA A 86 0.72 -1.37 -5.95
C ALA A 86 1.83 -0.33 -6.15
N ARG A 87 3.08 -0.74 -5.96
CA ARG A 87 4.26 0.12 -6.15
C ARG A 87 4.42 0.53 -7.62
N ALA A 88 4.18 -0.37 -8.57
CA ALA A 88 4.21 -0.07 -10.00
C ALA A 88 3.09 0.91 -10.40
N SER A 89 1.85 0.69 -9.95
CA SER A 89 0.74 1.60 -10.26
C SER A 89 0.95 3.02 -9.73
N LEU A 90 1.60 3.18 -8.57
CA LEU A 90 1.96 4.51 -8.08
C LEU A 90 3.15 5.12 -8.83
N GLU A 91 4.03 4.33 -9.45
CA GLU A 91 5.06 4.85 -10.37
C GLU A 91 4.44 5.38 -11.65
N GLU A 92 3.48 4.66 -12.23
CA GLU A 92 2.73 5.10 -13.40
C GLU A 92 2.05 6.45 -13.11
N LEU A 93 1.35 6.54 -11.97
CA LEU A 93 0.70 7.77 -11.54
C LEU A 93 1.70 8.92 -11.30
N LEU A 94 2.91 8.62 -10.80
CA LEU A 94 3.96 9.63 -10.64
C LEU A 94 4.35 10.26 -11.99
N LEU A 95 4.54 9.41 -13.00
CA LEU A 95 4.87 9.84 -14.35
C LEU A 95 3.74 10.67 -14.96
N ASP A 96 2.48 10.29 -14.74
CA ASP A 96 1.31 11.05 -15.22
C ASP A 96 1.31 12.50 -14.67
N PHE A 97 1.64 12.70 -13.40
CA PHE A 97 1.72 14.06 -12.83
C PHE A 97 2.92 14.86 -13.36
N GLN A 98 4.06 14.21 -13.58
CA GLN A 98 5.23 14.85 -14.18
C GLN A 98 4.96 15.26 -15.63
N ASP A 99 4.29 14.39 -16.38
CA ASP A 99 3.86 14.66 -17.75
C ASP A 99 2.83 15.77 -17.81
N TYR A 100 1.87 15.80 -16.88
CA TYR A 100 0.94 16.92 -16.76
C TYR A 100 1.68 18.24 -16.59
N LEU A 101 2.61 18.34 -15.63
CA LEU A 101 3.39 19.56 -15.40
C LEU A 101 4.16 19.98 -16.66
N ARG A 102 4.87 19.03 -17.29
CA ARG A 102 5.68 19.26 -18.49
C ARG A 102 4.84 19.73 -19.68
N GLN A 103 3.70 19.11 -19.93
CA GLN A 103 2.82 19.45 -21.06
C GLN A 103 2.12 20.79 -20.90
N HIS A 104 1.94 21.27 -19.67
CA HIS A 104 1.30 22.55 -19.36
C HIS A 104 2.29 23.68 -19.06
N GLY A 105 3.60 23.44 -19.21
CA GLY A 105 4.64 24.45 -18.94
C GLY A 105 4.75 24.86 -17.47
N LEU A 106 4.34 23.98 -16.56
CA LEU A 106 4.35 24.21 -15.10
C LEU A 106 5.64 23.68 -14.47
N ALA A 107 6.08 24.30 -13.39
CA ALA A 107 7.34 23.94 -12.76
C ALA A 107 7.23 22.63 -11.97
N LEU A 108 8.12 21.67 -12.24
CA LEU A 108 8.37 20.54 -11.35
C LEU A 108 9.29 20.98 -10.21
N TRP A 109 8.86 20.77 -8.98
CA TRP A 109 9.63 21.14 -7.81
C TRP A 109 10.81 20.21 -7.59
N VAL A 110 11.99 20.81 -7.41
CA VAL A 110 13.15 20.10 -6.86
C VAL A 110 12.89 19.67 -5.42
N LYS A 111 13.69 18.71 -4.95
CA LYS A 111 13.55 18.13 -3.60
C LYS A 111 13.46 19.20 -2.51
N ASP A 112 14.29 20.23 -2.54
CA ASP A 112 14.39 21.23 -1.47
C ASP A 112 13.50 22.46 -1.67
N HIS A 113 12.56 22.41 -2.63
CA HIS A 113 11.58 23.48 -2.80
C HIS A 113 10.80 23.71 -1.49
N PRO A 114 10.65 24.96 -1.00
CA PRO A 114 10.06 25.24 0.31
C PRO A 114 8.68 24.61 0.53
N LYS A 115 7.80 24.69 -0.49
CA LYS A 115 6.47 24.07 -0.43
C LYS A 115 6.53 22.54 -0.45
N ALA A 116 7.50 21.95 -1.16
CA ALA A 116 7.69 20.50 -1.15
C ALA A 116 8.10 20.01 0.24
N VAL A 117 9.00 20.74 0.89
CA VAL A 117 9.43 20.47 2.27
C VAL A 117 8.26 20.60 3.24
N GLU A 118 7.44 21.65 3.12
CA GLU A 118 6.24 21.86 3.93
C GLU A 118 5.26 20.68 3.81
N ILE A 119 4.85 20.33 2.59
CA ILE A 119 3.90 19.24 2.34
C ILE A 119 4.44 17.91 2.85
N ARG A 120 5.73 17.61 2.61
CA ARG A 120 6.33 16.35 3.09
C ARG A 120 6.31 16.25 4.62
N LYS A 121 6.43 17.35 5.36
CA LYS A 121 6.36 17.34 6.83
C LYS A 121 4.98 16.97 7.36
N LEU A 122 3.91 17.18 6.58
CA LEU A 122 2.54 16.85 7.01
C LEU A 122 2.33 15.35 7.21
N CYS A 123 3.16 14.49 6.59
CA CYS A 123 3.05 13.04 6.76
C CYS A 123 3.29 12.59 8.21
N TYR A 124 3.96 13.40 9.03
CA TYR A 124 4.22 13.11 10.44
C TYR A 124 3.05 13.45 11.38
N LYS A 125 1.97 14.06 10.88
CA LYS A 125 0.75 14.27 11.68
C LYS A 125 0.10 12.91 12.02
N ALA A 126 -0.22 12.71 13.29
CA ALA A 126 -0.76 11.45 13.81
C ALA A 126 -2.10 11.03 13.16
N ASN A 127 -2.99 11.99 12.93
CA ASN A 127 -4.33 11.75 12.35
C ASN A 127 -4.43 12.29 10.93
N ARG A 128 -3.38 12.09 10.11
CA ARG A 128 -3.41 12.57 8.73
C ARG A 128 -4.51 11.86 7.94
N SER A 129 -5.19 12.64 7.11
CA SER A 129 -6.23 12.18 6.19
C SER A 129 -6.27 13.11 4.99
N TYR A 130 -7.19 12.89 4.06
CA TYR A 130 -7.40 13.77 2.92
C TYR A 130 -7.55 15.24 3.34
N THR A 131 -8.26 15.51 4.45
CA THR A 131 -8.49 16.89 4.94
C THR A 131 -7.21 17.61 5.35
N THR A 132 -6.15 16.87 5.68
CA THR A 132 -4.82 17.46 5.98
C THR A 132 -4.22 18.16 4.76
N TYR A 133 -4.59 17.72 3.56
CA TYR A 133 -4.05 18.20 2.29
C TYR A 133 -5.09 18.91 1.41
N ARG A 134 -6.36 18.97 1.86
CA ARG A 134 -7.49 19.49 1.09
C ARG A 134 -7.20 20.81 0.39
N THR A 135 -6.62 21.78 1.08
CA THR A 135 -6.36 23.12 0.53
C THR A 135 -5.42 23.10 -0.68
N TYR A 136 -4.44 22.18 -0.72
CA TYR A 136 -3.55 22.02 -1.87
C TYR A 136 -4.28 21.48 -3.11
N PHE A 137 -5.36 20.71 -2.94
CA PHE A 137 -6.05 19.98 -4.01
C PHE A 137 -7.39 20.57 -4.44
N GLU A 138 -8.16 21.17 -3.52
CA GLU A 138 -9.47 21.77 -3.83
C GLU A 138 -9.34 23.25 -4.18
N GLU A 139 -8.39 23.97 -3.59
CA GLU A 139 -8.23 25.42 -3.74
C GLU A 139 -6.96 25.77 -4.53
N GLY A 140 -5.90 24.98 -4.38
CA GLY A 140 -4.61 25.22 -5.02
C GLY A 140 -4.66 25.26 -6.56
N PRO A 141 -3.75 26.00 -7.22
CA PRO A 141 -3.57 25.97 -8.67
C PRO A 141 -3.02 24.60 -9.14
N PRO A 142 -3.12 24.28 -10.45
CA PRO A 142 -2.71 22.98 -10.98
C PRO A 142 -1.26 22.60 -10.66
N GLU A 143 -0.33 23.57 -10.71
CA GLU A 143 1.08 23.33 -10.36
C GLU A 143 1.25 22.89 -8.89
N LEU A 144 0.57 23.57 -7.97
CA LEU A 144 0.61 23.24 -6.54
C LEU A 144 0.03 21.85 -6.30
N ALA A 145 -1.13 21.56 -6.89
CA ALA A 145 -1.81 20.29 -6.71
C ALA A 145 -1.00 19.11 -7.26
N ALA A 146 -0.45 19.23 -8.48
CA ALA A 146 0.36 18.17 -9.09
C ALA A 146 1.65 17.91 -8.30
N ASN A 147 2.38 18.97 -7.92
CA ASN A 147 3.60 18.81 -7.12
C ASN A 147 3.33 18.26 -5.71
N ALA A 148 2.21 18.62 -5.10
CA ALA A 148 1.78 18.04 -3.83
C ALA A 148 1.51 16.52 -3.99
N LEU A 149 0.81 16.11 -5.04
CA LEU A 149 0.57 14.70 -5.36
C LEU A 149 1.87 13.94 -5.61
N ILE A 150 2.83 14.51 -6.35
CA ILE A 150 4.17 13.95 -6.54
C ILE A 150 4.87 13.70 -5.20
N CYS A 151 4.80 14.66 -4.26
CA CYS A 151 5.36 14.48 -2.92
C CYS A 151 4.72 13.31 -2.17
N LEU A 152 3.39 13.20 -2.21
CA LEU A 152 2.65 12.11 -1.55
C LEU A 152 2.98 10.75 -2.17
N VAL A 153 3.04 10.68 -3.51
CA VAL A 153 3.36 9.45 -4.24
C VAL A 153 4.78 8.98 -3.91
N HIS A 154 5.76 9.87 -3.86
CA HIS A 154 7.11 9.50 -3.39
C HIS A 154 7.12 8.95 -1.95
N GLN A 155 6.33 9.53 -1.04
CA GLN A 155 6.23 9.03 0.33
C GLN A 155 5.56 7.65 0.40
N ALA A 156 4.48 7.43 -0.36
CA ALA A 156 3.83 6.14 -0.46
C ALA A 156 4.75 5.07 -1.07
N ASN A 157 5.48 5.41 -2.14
CA ASN A 157 6.46 4.53 -2.77
C ASN A 157 7.58 4.14 -1.79
N TYR A 158 8.11 5.09 -1.02
CA TYR A 158 9.08 4.78 0.03
C TYR A 158 8.54 3.80 1.08
N LEU A 159 7.27 3.96 1.50
CA LEU A 159 6.62 3.05 2.44
C LEU A 159 6.42 1.65 1.83
N LEU A 160 6.03 1.57 0.56
CA LEU A 160 5.88 0.32 -0.17
C LEU A 160 7.21 -0.41 -0.36
N ASP A 161 8.30 0.30 -0.68
CA ASP A 161 9.63 -0.28 -0.81
C ASP A 161 10.09 -0.89 0.52
N ARG A 162 9.81 -0.23 1.65
CA ARG A 162 10.09 -0.77 2.98
C ARG A 162 9.21 -1.97 3.31
N GLN A 163 7.95 -1.94 2.92
CA GLN A 163 7.02 -3.05 3.12
C GLN A 163 7.47 -4.29 2.32
N LEU A 164 7.84 -4.13 1.05
CA LEU A 164 8.36 -5.22 0.22
C LEU A 164 9.61 -5.86 0.84
N LYS A 165 10.59 -5.05 1.26
CA LYS A 165 11.80 -5.55 1.94
C LYS A 165 11.48 -6.33 3.22
N ALA A 166 10.48 -5.89 3.98
CA ALA A 166 10.05 -6.59 5.19
C ALA A 166 9.40 -7.94 4.86
N LEU A 167 8.51 -7.97 3.87
CA LEU A 167 7.84 -9.18 3.41
C LEU A 167 8.82 -10.20 2.81
N GLU A 168 9.82 -9.75 2.05
CA GLU A 168 10.89 -10.60 1.51
C GLU A 168 11.68 -11.26 2.63
N LYS A 169 12.08 -10.49 3.64
CA LYS A 169 12.80 -11.00 4.81
C LYS A 169 11.97 -12.01 5.60
N GLU A 170 10.68 -11.74 5.79
CA GLU A 170 9.74 -12.66 6.46
C GLU A 170 9.61 -13.96 5.67
N PHE A 171 9.43 -13.86 4.34
CA PHE A 171 9.32 -15.03 3.46
C PHE A 171 10.56 -15.92 3.52
N LEU A 172 11.76 -15.33 3.47
CA LEU A 172 13.03 -16.08 3.59
C LEU A 172 13.19 -16.75 4.95
N LYS A 173 12.69 -16.14 6.03
CA LYS A 173 12.83 -16.66 7.40
C LYS A 173 11.82 -17.77 7.72
N GLU A 174 10.56 -17.58 7.34
CA GLU A 174 9.46 -18.45 7.77
C GLU A 174 9.06 -19.50 6.72
N GLY A 175 9.40 -19.27 5.45
CA GLY A 175 8.94 -20.07 4.33
C GLY A 175 7.49 -19.78 3.95
N GLY A 176 6.99 -20.48 2.93
CA GLY A 176 5.61 -20.32 2.45
C GLY A 176 4.55 -21.00 3.33
N PHE A 177 3.28 -20.64 3.11
CA PHE A 177 2.14 -21.31 3.77
C PHE A 177 2.11 -22.82 3.53
N THR A 178 2.41 -23.26 2.30
CA THR A 178 2.51 -24.69 1.94
C THR A 178 3.57 -25.43 2.74
N GLU A 179 4.72 -24.79 3.00
CA GLU A 179 5.78 -25.39 3.81
C GLU A 179 5.33 -25.52 5.27
N ARG A 180 4.64 -24.50 5.80
CA ARG A 180 4.04 -24.56 7.14
C ARG A 180 2.99 -25.67 7.26
N LEU A 181 2.10 -25.80 6.27
CA LEU A 181 1.12 -26.90 6.20
C LEU A 181 1.81 -28.27 6.23
N TYR A 182 2.86 -28.44 5.42
CA TYR A 182 3.61 -29.69 5.34
C TYR A 182 4.28 -30.04 6.68
N ARG A 183 4.91 -29.06 7.34
CA ARG A 183 5.52 -29.21 8.68
C ARG A 183 4.47 -29.60 9.72
N ALA A 184 3.37 -28.85 9.82
CA ALA A 184 2.29 -29.12 10.78
C ALA A 184 1.66 -30.51 10.56
N ARG A 185 1.47 -30.92 9.30
CA ARG A 185 0.96 -32.26 8.98
C ARG A 185 1.95 -33.37 9.34
N SER A 186 3.24 -33.13 9.19
CA SER A 186 4.29 -34.10 9.54
C SER A 186 4.39 -34.27 11.06
N GLU A 187 4.33 -33.18 11.82
CA GLU A 187 4.30 -33.20 13.29
C GLU A 187 3.06 -33.92 13.84
N ALA A 188 1.88 -33.64 13.30
CA ALA A 188 0.64 -34.32 13.69
C ALA A 188 0.71 -35.84 13.45
N ARG A 189 1.33 -36.28 12.34
CA ARG A 189 1.55 -37.71 12.07
C ARG A 189 2.53 -38.34 13.07
N ASN A 190 3.62 -37.66 13.38
CA ASN A 190 4.63 -38.16 14.31
C ASN A 190 4.10 -38.26 15.75
N ASN A 191 3.27 -37.29 16.18
CA ASN A 191 2.64 -37.33 17.49
C ASN A 191 1.63 -38.49 17.61
N ARG A 192 0.84 -38.77 16.56
CA ARG A 192 -0.04 -39.95 16.53
C ARG A 192 0.76 -41.25 16.69
N LYS A 193 1.91 -41.39 16.04
CA LYS A 193 2.76 -42.59 16.17
C LYS A 193 3.38 -42.80 17.55
N LYS A 194 3.58 -41.74 18.34
CA LYS A 194 4.14 -41.82 19.71
C LYS A 194 3.09 -42.13 20.79
N THR A 195 1.80 -42.13 20.43
CA THR A 195 0.70 -42.35 21.38
C THR A 195 0.17 -43.80 21.34
N TYR A 196 0.79 -44.65 20.51
CA TYR A 196 0.61 -46.11 20.47
C TYR A 196 1.92 -46.78 20.86
#